data_AF-A0A4U2EIJ1-F1
#
_entry.id   AF-A0A4U2EIJ1-F1
#
_cell.length_a   1.000
_cell.length_b   1.000
_cell.length_c   1.000
_cell.angle_alpha   90.00
_cell.angle_beta   90.00
_cell.angle_gamma   90.00
#
_symmetry.space_group_name_H-M   'P 1'
#
loop_
_entity.id
_entity.type
_entity.pdbx_description
1 polymer ?
#
loop_
_entity_poly.entity_id
_entity_poly.type
_entity_poly.pdbx_seq_one_letter_code
_entity_poly.pdbx_strand_id
1 'polypeptide(L)'
;LKQDKKARQWVKRSRWVLLKNRGNLNPRQDSYLTEILNINKDLMTTYILGAQLKELWYCESEAHAKGLWEAWWAQVQESGIKPLKEFARKLSPYLHGIIASASYPLNTCTLEGINNKI
;
A
#
# COMPACT_ATOMS: atom_id res chain seq x y z
N LEU A 1 -12.87 -11.16 9.64
CA LEU A 1 -13.06 -9.79 10.19
C LEU A 1 -14.51 -9.34 10.43
N LYS A 2 -15.49 -9.66 9.55
CA LYS A 2 -16.90 -9.20 9.73
C LYS A 2 -17.59 -9.67 11.02
N GLN A 3 -17.15 -10.79 11.61
CA GLN A 3 -17.80 -11.37 12.79
C GLN A 3 -17.07 -11.05 14.10
N ASP A 4 -15.80 -10.61 14.07
CA ASP A 4 -15.02 -10.32 15.27
C ASP A 4 -15.12 -8.84 15.69
N LYS A 5 -15.87 -8.58 16.77
CA LYS A 5 -16.13 -7.24 17.31
C LYS A 5 -14.88 -6.60 17.91
N LYS A 6 -13.99 -7.40 18.52
CA LYS A 6 -12.72 -6.90 19.08
C LYS A 6 -11.82 -6.48 17.93
N ALA A 7 -11.53 -7.37 16.97
CA ALA A 7 -10.67 -7.03 15.83
C ALA A 7 -11.13 -5.75 15.09
N ARG A 8 -12.44 -5.54 14.93
CA ARG A 8 -12.97 -4.29 14.35
C ARG A 8 -12.69 -3.05 15.19
N GLN A 9 -12.85 -3.13 16.51
CA GLN A 9 -12.58 -2.03 17.43
C GLN A 9 -11.09 -1.67 17.43
N TRP A 10 -10.22 -2.67 17.35
CA TRP A 10 -8.77 -2.51 17.24
C TRP A 10 -8.34 -1.90 15.91
N VAL A 11 -8.87 -2.36 14.76
CA VAL A 11 -8.65 -1.74 13.44
C VAL A 11 -9.13 -0.28 13.41
N LYS A 12 -10.28 0.02 14.03
CA LYS A 12 -10.84 1.38 14.08
C LYS A 12 -9.93 2.36 14.85
N ARG A 13 -9.31 1.90 15.94
CA ARG A 13 -8.38 2.72 16.76
C ARG A 13 -7.02 2.92 16.10
N SER A 14 -6.60 1.97 15.26
CA SER A 14 -5.30 1.97 14.59
C SER A 14 -5.31 2.58 13.19
N ARG A 15 -6.48 2.98 12.67
CA ARG A 15 -6.65 3.59 11.35
C ARG A 15 -5.65 4.71 11.07
N TRP A 16 -5.41 5.60 12.04
CA TRP A 16 -4.45 6.70 11.89
C TRP A 16 -2.99 6.27 11.85
N VAL A 17 -2.64 5.14 12.48
CA VAL A 17 -1.28 4.59 12.46
C VAL A 17 -1.02 3.86 11.14
N LEU A 18 -2.01 3.11 10.64
CA LEU A 18 -1.94 2.40 9.36
C LEU A 18 -1.80 3.34 8.15
N LEU A 19 -2.30 4.58 8.25
CA LEU A 19 -2.25 5.57 7.16
C LEU A 19 -0.94 6.36 7.10
N LYS A 20 -0.10 6.32 8.14
CA LYS A 20 1.17 7.03 8.16
C LYS A 20 2.26 6.22 7.47
N ASN A 21 3.16 6.92 6.76
CA ASN A 21 4.41 6.32 6.32
C ASN A 21 5.21 5.85 7.55
N ARG A 22 5.82 4.67 7.48
CA ARG A 22 6.51 4.07 8.63
C ARG A 22 7.60 4.98 9.21
N GLY A 23 8.32 5.72 8.36
CA GLY A 23 9.31 6.72 8.78
C GLY A 23 8.75 7.91 9.58
N ASN A 24 7.43 8.12 9.55
CA ASN A 24 6.75 9.20 10.27
C ASN A 24 6.07 8.71 11.56
N LEU A 25 6.30 7.45 11.95
CA LEU A 25 5.79 6.87 13.19
C LEU A 25 6.76 7.14 14.34
N ASN A 26 6.22 7.51 15.50
CA ASN A 26 7.03 7.49 16.72
C ASN A 26 7.19 6.04 17.23
N PRO A 27 8.15 5.76 18.15
CA PRO A 27 8.42 4.39 18.61
C PRO A 27 7.19 3.67 19.17
N ARG A 28 6.34 4.37 19.93
CA ARG A 28 5.11 3.79 20.48
C ARG A 28 4.12 3.40 19.37
N GLN A 29 4.03 4.22 18.32
CA GLN A 29 3.18 3.95 17.16
C GLN A 29 3.71 2.79 16.32
N ASP A 30 5.02 2.67 16.12
CA ASP A 30 5.62 1.55 15.38
C ASP A 30 5.47 0.21 16.13
N SER A 31 5.68 0.20 17.45
CA SER A 31 5.41 -0.98 18.27
C SER A 31 3.93 -1.39 18.22
N TYR A 32 3.03 -0.42 18.34
CA TYR A 32 1.58 -0.65 18.24
C TYR A 32 1.18 -1.19 16.85
N LEU A 33 1.73 -0.62 15.78
CA LEU A 33 1.52 -1.10 14.41
C LEU A 33 1.98 -2.56 14.27
N THR A 34 3.17 -2.88 14.76
CA THR A 34 3.73 -4.22 14.70
C THR A 34 2.83 -5.26 15.38
N GLU A 35 2.30 -4.94 16.57
CA GLU A 35 1.36 -5.81 17.29
C GLU A 35 0.09 -6.09 16.48
N ILE A 36 -0.48 -5.04 15.87
CA ILE A 36 -1.71 -5.16 15.06
C ILE A 36 -1.50 -6.00 13.81
N LEU A 37 -0.37 -5.79 13.13
CA LEU A 37 -0.04 -6.55 11.92
C LEU A 37 0.21 -8.03 12.26
N ASN A 38 0.86 -8.32 13.39
CA ASN A 38 1.10 -9.70 13.84
C ASN A 38 -0.19 -10.47 14.15
N ILE A 39 -1.26 -9.78 14.58
CA ILE A 39 -2.53 -10.42 14.94
C ILE A 39 -3.44 -10.62 13.71
N ASN A 40 -3.21 -9.92 12.61
CA ASN A 40 -4.11 -9.90 11.46
C ASN A 40 -3.38 -10.06 10.12
N LYS A 41 -3.35 -11.31 9.63
CA LYS A 41 -2.70 -11.69 8.36
C LYS A 41 -3.18 -10.85 7.18
N ASP A 42 -4.48 -10.68 6.99
CA ASP A 42 -5.02 -9.91 5.84
C ASP A 42 -4.58 -8.44 5.91
N LEU A 43 -4.56 -7.87 7.12
CA LEU A 43 -4.14 -6.48 7.33
C LEU A 43 -2.64 -6.32 7.11
N MET A 44 -1.83 -7.27 7.59
CA MET A 44 -0.39 -7.31 7.34
C MET A 44 -0.08 -7.43 5.85
N THR A 45 -0.70 -8.38 5.16
CA THR A 45 -0.53 -8.56 3.71
C THR A 45 -0.93 -7.30 2.95
N THR A 46 -2.05 -6.66 3.31
CA THR A 46 -2.48 -5.40 2.69
C THR A 46 -1.49 -4.27 2.96
N TYR A 47 -0.95 -4.18 4.17
CA TYR A 47 0.03 -3.17 4.55
C TYR A 47 1.35 -3.33 3.78
N ILE A 48 1.88 -4.56 3.68
CA ILE A 48 3.10 -4.86 2.92
C ILE A 48 2.89 -4.55 1.44
N LEU A 49 1.80 -5.03 0.84
CA LEU A 49 1.52 -4.81 -0.58
C LEU A 49 1.26 -3.32 -0.88
N GLY A 50 0.66 -2.58 0.06
CA GLY A 50 0.53 -1.12 -0.04
C GLY A 50 1.87 -0.40 0.00
N ALA A 51 2.83 -0.85 0.83
CA ALA A 51 4.17 -0.30 0.87
C ALA A 51 4.96 -0.62 -0.41
N GLN A 52 4.94 -1.87 -0.88
CA GLN A 52 5.60 -2.29 -2.13
C GLN A 52 5.08 -1.53 -3.35
N LEU A 53 3.78 -1.21 -3.39
CA LEU A 53 3.22 -0.42 -4.48
C LEU A 53 3.84 0.98 -4.57
N LYS A 54 4.19 1.61 -3.43
CA LYS A 54 4.80 2.95 -3.40
C LYS A 54 6.17 2.99 -4.08
N GLU A 55 6.88 1.86 -4.10
CA GLU A 55 8.19 1.75 -4.75
C GLU A 55 8.12 2.00 -6.28
N LEU A 56 6.95 1.83 -6.91
CA LEU A 56 6.76 2.12 -8.33
C LEU A 56 7.10 3.57 -8.70
N TRP A 57 6.87 4.52 -7.80
CA TRP A 57 7.13 5.94 -8.03
C TRP A 57 8.59 6.34 -7.80
N TYR A 58 9.43 5.43 -7.30
CA TYR A 58 10.87 5.66 -7.06
C TYR A 58 11.75 4.88 -8.05
N CYS A 59 11.15 4.23 -9.04
CA CYS A 59 11.89 3.48 -10.05
C CYS A 59 12.70 4.39 -10.97
N GLU A 60 13.91 3.98 -11.31
CA GLU A 60 14.82 4.72 -12.21
C GLU A 60 14.54 4.47 -13.70
N SER A 61 13.70 3.48 -14.03
CA SER A 61 13.32 3.17 -15.41
C SER A 61 11.93 2.56 -15.51
N GLU A 62 11.27 2.78 -16.65
CA GLU A 62 9.97 2.20 -16.95
C GLU A 62 10.00 0.66 -16.95
N ALA A 63 11.09 0.06 -17.42
CA ALA A 63 11.26 -1.39 -17.42
C ALA A 63 11.26 -1.97 -16.00
N HIS A 64 11.95 -1.30 -15.07
CA HIS A 64 11.96 -1.70 -13.66
C HIS A 64 10.57 -1.52 -13.02
N ALA A 65 9.91 -0.39 -13.27
CA ALA A 65 8.55 -0.14 -12.77
C ALA A 65 7.55 -1.18 -13.29
N LYS A 66 7.65 -1.59 -14.56
CA LYS A 66 6.81 -2.63 -15.15
C LYS A 66 7.03 -4.00 -14.48
N GLY A 67 8.29 -4.39 -14.27
CA GLY A 67 8.61 -5.66 -13.60
C GLY A 67 8.10 -5.70 -12.15
N LEU A 68 8.25 -4.61 -11.41
CA LEU A 68 7.71 -4.49 -10.05
C LEU A 68 6.18 -4.55 -10.04
N TRP A 69 5.51 -3.91 -11.00
CA TRP A 69 4.07 -4.00 -11.14
C TRP A 69 3.60 -5.45 -11.38
N GLU A 70 4.24 -6.18 -12.29
CA GLU A 70 3.88 -7.57 -12.60
C GLU A 70 4.03 -8.47 -11.37
N ALA A 71 5.15 -8.35 -10.64
CA ALA A 71 5.39 -9.07 -9.41
C ALA A 71 4.36 -8.71 -8.32
N TRP A 72 4.07 -7.41 -8.15
CA TRP A 72 3.07 -6.93 -7.20
C TRP A 72 1.67 -7.43 -7.53
N TRP A 73 1.29 -7.39 -8.81
CA TRP A 73 -0.01 -7.86 -9.29
C TRP A 73 -0.21 -9.34 -8.99
N ALA A 74 0.82 -10.17 -9.23
CA ALA A 74 0.78 -11.60 -8.91
C ALA A 74 0.56 -11.84 -7.40
N GLN A 75 1.31 -11.15 -6.55
CA GLN A 75 1.14 -11.24 -5.08
C GLN A 75 -0.25 -10.80 -4.62
N VAL A 76 -0.82 -9.76 -5.24
CA VAL A 76 -2.21 -9.35 -4.98
C VAL A 76 -3.19 -10.46 -5.37
N GLN A 77 -3.00 -11.13 -6.51
CA GLN A 77 -3.86 -12.25 -6.89
C GLN A 77 -3.72 -13.44 -5.94
N GLU A 78 -2.51 -13.77 -5.49
CA GLU A 78 -2.25 -14.85 -4.55
C GLU A 78 -2.80 -14.56 -3.13
N SER A 79 -2.86 -13.29 -2.73
CA SER A 79 -3.30 -12.88 -1.38
C SER A 79 -4.71 -13.38 -1.01
N GLY A 80 -5.59 -13.59 -2.00
CA GLY A 80 -7.00 -13.93 -1.77
C GLY A 80 -7.85 -12.77 -1.20
N ILE A 81 -7.27 -11.60 -0.95
CA ILE A 81 -7.94 -10.47 -0.29
C ILE A 81 -8.79 -9.71 -1.32
N LYS A 82 -10.11 -9.94 -1.31
CA LYS A 82 -11.05 -9.35 -2.29
C LYS A 82 -10.93 -7.82 -2.42
N PRO A 83 -10.91 -7.02 -1.33
CA PRO A 83 -10.77 -5.57 -1.44
C PRO A 83 -9.47 -5.13 -2.12
N LEU A 84 -8.37 -5.85 -1.86
CA LEU A 84 -7.06 -5.54 -2.44
C LEU A 84 -7.02 -5.86 -3.94
N LYS A 85 -7.63 -6.98 -4.35
CA LYS A 85 -7.79 -7.33 -5.78
C LYS A 85 -8.66 -6.33 -6.52
N GLU A 86 -9.75 -5.86 -5.92
CA GLU A 86 -10.61 -4.83 -6.50
C GLU A 86 -9.89 -3.49 -6.65
N PHE A 87 -9.09 -3.11 -5.64
CA PHE A 87 -8.23 -1.93 -5.71
C PHE A 87 -7.22 -2.04 -6.86
N ALA A 88 -6.49 -3.14 -6.96
CA ALA A 88 -5.53 -3.35 -8.05
C ALA A 88 -6.20 -3.24 -9.43
N ARG A 89 -7.38 -3.85 -9.62
CA ARG A 89 -8.15 -3.73 -10.87
C ARG A 89 -8.52 -2.29 -11.22
N LYS A 90 -8.90 -1.48 -10.22
CA LYS A 90 -9.18 -0.05 -10.43
C LYS A 90 -7.93 0.75 -10.75
N LEU A 91 -6.77 0.33 -10.25
CA LEU A 91 -5.49 0.99 -10.49
C LEU A 91 -4.90 0.67 -11.87
N SER A 92 -5.14 -0.54 -12.39
CA SER A 92 -4.56 -1.03 -13.65
C SER A 92 -4.70 -0.09 -14.87
N PRO A 93 -5.84 0.60 -15.11
CA PRO A 93 -5.95 1.54 -16.23
C PRO A 93 -4.97 2.73 -16.16
N TYR A 94 -4.50 3.09 -14.96
CA TYR A 94 -3.56 4.20 -14.73
C TYR A 94 -2.10 3.77 -14.82
N LEU A 95 -1.82 2.48 -15.02
CA LEU A 95 -0.48 1.91 -14.99
C LEU A 95 0.50 2.62 -15.93
N HIS A 96 0.04 2.99 -17.13
CA HIS A 96 0.87 3.73 -18.09
C HIS A 96 1.43 5.03 -17.49
N GLY A 97 0.60 5.81 -16.79
CA GLY A 97 1.05 7.05 -16.15
C GLY A 97 1.96 6.81 -14.95
N ILE A 98 1.75 5.73 -14.20
CA ILE A 98 2.60 5.34 -13.08
C ILE A 98 3.99 4.92 -13.60
N ILE A 99 4.05 4.06 -14.62
CA ILE A 99 5.31 3.64 -15.24
C ILE A 99 6.05 4.84 -15.83
N ALA A 100 5.36 5.71 -16.56
CA ALA A 100 5.97 6.91 -17.15
C ALA A 100 6.60 7.85 -16.11
N SER A 101 6.10 7.85 -14.86
CA SER A 101 6.69 8.66 -13.79
C SER A 101 8.13 8.26 -13.42
N ALA A 102 8.58 7.06 -13.79
CA ALA A 102 9.97 6.62 -13.62
C ALA A 102 10.94 7.34 -14.57
N SER A 103 10.50 7.66 -15.79
CA SER A 103 11.30 8.42 -16.78
C SER A 103 11.06 9.91 -16.72
N TYR A 104 9.92 10.34 -16.18
CA TYR A 104 9.56 11.74 -15.99
C TYR A 104 9.25 11.98 -14.51
N PRO A 105 10.28 12.25 -13.67
CA PRO A 105 10.11 12.40 -12.24
C PRO A 105 9.05 13.46 -11.93
N LEU A 106 7.99 13.05 -11.25
CA LEU A 106 7.01 13.98 -10.72
C LEU A 106 7.67 14.74 -9.57
N ASN A 107 7.50 16.06 -9.52
CA ASN A 107 7.94 16.81 -8.35
C ASN A 107 7.19 16.33 -7.10
N THR A 108 7.81 16.49 -5.94
CA THR A 108 7.28 16.02 -4.64
C THR A 108 5.88 16.55 -4.34
N CYS A 109 5.55 17.77 -4.74
CA CYS A 109 4.20 18.34 -4.62
C CYS A 109 3.14 17.54 -5.40
N THR A 110 3.48 17.03 -6.58
CA THR A 110 2.56 16.24 -7.41
C THR A 110 2.36 14.84 -6.81
N LEU A 111 3.42 14.22 -6.29
CA LEU A 111 3.34 12.94 -5.59
C LEU A 111 2.52 13.03 -4.30
N GLU A 112 2.68 14.09 -3.51
CA GLU A 112 1.85 14.32 -2.32
C GLU A 112 0.38 14.57 -2.70
N GLY A 113 0.11 15.29 -3.79
CA GLY A 113 -1.24 15.48 -4.32
C GLY A 113 -1.92 14.17 -4.72
N ILE A 114 -1.17 13.23 -5.30
CA ILE A 114 -1.65 11.88 -5.63
C ILE A 114 -1.87 11.07 -4.35
N ASN A 115 -0.91 11.05 -3.43
CA ASN A 115 -1.02 10.35 -2.14
C ASN A 115 -2.18 10.84 -1.26
N ASN A 116 -2.56 12.12 -1.36
CA ASN A 116 -3.68 12.68 -0.61
C ASN A 116 -5.06 12.39 -1.24
N LYS A 117 -5.10 11.98 -2.52
CA LYS A 117 -6.34 11.66 -3.25
C LYS A 117 -6.66 10.16 -3.31
N ILE A 118 -5.71 9.30 -2.95
CA ILE A 118 -5.85 7.84 -2.85
C ILE A 118 -6.18 7.48 -1.40
#